data_AF-A0A1F6PZD2-F1
#
_entry.id   AF-A0A1F6PZD2-F1
#
_cell.length_a   1.000
_cell.length_b   1.000
_cell.length_c   1.000
_cell.angle_alpha   90.00
_cell.angle_beta   90.00
_cell.angle_gamma   90.00
#
_symmetry.space_group_name_H-M   'P 1'
#
loop_
_entity.id
_entity.type
_entity.pdbx_description
1 polymer ?
#
loop_
_entity_poly.entity_id
_entity_poly.type
_entity_poly.pdbx_seq_one_letter_code
_entity_poly.pdbx_strand_id
1 'polypeptide(L)'
;MNNTVHIYGCSDSIRGLKKPESPSIGLNRFPVYYPDVDYWMFVDLDCFNGYVKDNYKDQKIVTQKYNFYFYMKYSGIKPHHIFEPNKDLIGSQTVATFALDYAIQLGYKKAILHGIMDSEYKETDNMVEWKHFYDDKVLHIEKDRFDEMQRKIDSYKDRIEIIKC
;
A
#
# COMPACT_ATOMS: atom_id res chain seq x y z
N MET A 1 0.74 -19.18 -15.40
CA MET A 1 0.22 -18.19 -14.42
C MET A 1 0.91 -16.87 -14.69
N ASN A 2 0.21 -15.74 -14.54
CA ASN A 2 0.85 -14.43 -14.62
C ASN A 2 1.81 -14.30 -13.42
N ASN A 3 3.11 -14.08 -13.68
CA ASN A 3 4.16 -14.08 -12.66
C ASN A 3 4.43 -12.67 -12.09
N THR A 4 3.65 -11.69 -12.53
CA THR A 4 3.78 -10.29 -12.16
C THR A 4 2.54 -9.85 -11.39
N VAL A 5 2.72 -9.08 -10.31
CA VAL A 5 1.64 -8.43 -9.56
C VAL A 5 1.79 -6.91 -9.62
N HIS A 6 0.68 -6.19 -9.66
CA HIS A 6 0.64 -4.74 -9.66
C HIS A 6 0.34 -4.26 -8.24
N ILE A 7 1.18 -3.39 -7.68
CA ILE A 7 1.00 -2.85 -6.34
C ILE A 7 0.74 -1.35 -6.45
N TYR A 8 -0.43 -0.93 -5.98
CA TYR A 8 -0.93 0.43 -6.13
C TYR A 8 -0.92 1.17 -4.80
N GLY A 9 -0.03 2.14 -4.68
CA GLY A 9 0.01 3.10 -3.59
C GLY A 9 -1.03 4.20 -3.75
N CYS A 10 -0.75 5.35 -3.13
CA CYS A 10 -1.68 6.47 -3.08
C CYS A 10 -1.08 7.79 -3.55
N SER A 11 0.17 7.80 -4.04
CA SER A 11 0.83 9.00 -4.57
C SER A 11 0.00 9.71 -5.65
N ASP A 12 0.18 11.01 -5.80
CA ASP A 12 -0.51 11.81 -6.83
C ASP A 12 -0.13 11.43 -8.28
N SER A 13 1.00 10.76 -8.49
CA SER A 13 1.42 10.27 -9.82
C SER A 13 0.37 9.37 -10.48
N ILE A 14 -0.39 8.59 -9.72
CA ILE A 14 -1.44 7.71 -10.28
C ILE A 14 -2.74 8.46 -10.62
N ARG A 15 -2.73 9.79 -10.56
CA ARG A 15 -3.85 10.62 -11.02
C ARG A 15 -4.09 10.37 -12.52
N GLY A 16 -5.28 9.90 -12.85
CA GLY A 16 -5.65 9.56 -14.24
C GLY A 16 -5.51 8.08 -14.60
N LEU A 17 -5.13 7.21 -13.65
CA LEU A 17 -5.26 5.77 -13.81
C LEU A 17 -6.72 5.41 -14.17
N LYS A 18 -6.90 4.68 -15.28
CA LYS A 18 -8.25 4.28 -15.73
C LYS A 18 -8.80 3.09 -14.96
N LYS A 19 -7.96 2.08 -14.73
CA LYS A 19 -8.30 0.86 -13.99
C LYS A 19 -7.02 0.15 -13.51
N PRO A 20 -7.07 -0.59 -12.38
CA PRO A 20 -5.97 -1.45 -11.97
C PRO A 20 -5.86 -2.68 -12.90
N GLU A 21 -4.64 -3.24 -13.01
CA GLU A 21 -4.36 -4.47 -13.74
C GLU A 21 -4.25 -5.66 -12.78
N SER A 22 -4.90 -6.78 -13.10
CA SER A 22 -4.83 -8.00 -12.30
C SER A 22 -3.61 -8.88 -12.68
N PRO A 23 -2.95 -9.52 -11.70
CA PRO A 23 -3.26 -9.50 -10.27
C PRO A 23 -2.77 -8.21 -9.58
N SER A 24 -3.54 -7.70 -8.62
CA SER A 24 -3.35 -6.38 -8.03
C SER A 24 -3.46 -6.34 -6.49
N ILE A 25 -2.63 -5.51 -5.86
CA ILE A 25 -2.70 -5.18 -4.44
C ILE A 25 -2.88 -3.66 -4.32
N GLY A 26 -4.05 -3.22 -3.84
CA GLY A 26 -4.31 -1.82 -3.55
C GLY A 26 -3.99 -1.50 -2.08
N LEU A 27 -3.23 -0.43 -1.85
CA LEU A 27 -2.79 -0.03 -0.52
C LEU A 27 -3.70 1.04 0.09
N ASN A 28 -3.93 0.95 1.40
CA ASN A 28 -4.64 1.96 2.20
C ASN A 28 -5.95 2.42 1.56
N ARG A 29 -6.07 3.67 1.13
CA ARG A 29 -7.30 4.23 0.57
C ARG A 29 -7.48 3.94 -0.92
N PHE A 30 -6.48 3.37 -1.60
CA PHE A 30 -6.55 3.13 -3.05
C PHE A 30 -7.82 2.37 -3.46
N PRO A 31 -8.22 1.26 -2.80
CA PRO A 31 -9.39 0.48 -3.22
C PRO A 31 -10.74 1.16 -3.00
N VAL A 32 -10.80 2.27 -2.25
CA VAL A 32 -12.00 3.11 -2.18
C VAL A 32 -12.32 3.71 -3.56
N TYR A 33 -11.29 4.10 -4.30
CA TYR A 33 -11.41 4.73 -5.61
C TYR A 33 -11.30 3.73 -6.76
N TYR A 34 -10.56 2.64 -6.54
CA TYR A 34 -10.34 1.58 -7.51
C TYR A 34 -10.69 0.22 -6.90
N PRO A 35 -12.00 -0.08 -6.75
CA PRO A 35 -12.46 -1.26 -6.04
C PRO A 35 -12.18 -2.57 -6.79
N ASP A 36 -11.82 -2.53 -8.07
CA ASP A 36 -11.60 -3.74 -8.88
C ASP A 36 -10.24 -4.42 -8.64
N VAL A 37 -9.56 -4.10 -7.52
CA VAL A 37 -8.31 -4.78 -7.13
C VAL A 37 -8.55 -6.15 -6.49
N ASP A 38 -7.59 -7.06 -6.64
CA ASP A 38 -7.68 -8.42 -6.09
C ASP A 38 -7.48 -8.46 -4.57
N TYR A 39 -6.56 -7.64 -4.05
CA TYR A 39 -6.25 -7.55 -2.63
C TYR A 39 -6.33 -6.10 -2.13
N TRP A 40 -6.85 -5.93 -0.92
CA TRP A 40 -6.82 -4.65 -0.20
C TRP A 40 -5.91 -4.79 1.02
N MET A 41 -4.75 -4.12 0.98
CA MET A 41 -3.79 -4.12 2.07
C MET A 41 -3.80 -2.79 2.86
N PHE A 42 -3.92 -2.86 4.18
CA PHE A 42 -3.82 -1.69 5.06
C PHE A 42 -3.25 -2.06 6.43
N VAL A 43 -2.48 -1.14 7.03
CA VAL A 43 -1.82 -1.33 8.34
C VAL A 43 -2.50 -0.61 9.50
N ASP A 44 -3.39 0.34 9.24
CA ASP A 44 -3.96 1.22 10.26
C ASP A 44 -5.46 0.94 10.54
N LEU A 45 -5.85 1.02 11.81
CA LEU A 45 -7.24 0.98 12.28
C LEU A 45 -8.09 2.13 11.72
N ASP A 46 -7.51 3.31 11.56
CA ASP A 46 -8.21 4.48 11.02
C ASP A 46 -8.59 4.23 9.55
N CYS A 47 -7.74 3.53 8.80
CA CYS A 47 -8.05 3.12 7.44
C CYS A 47 -9.26 2.18 7.42
N PHE A 48 -9.36 1.27 8.39
CA PHE A 48 -10.49 0.36 8.48
C PHE A 48 -11.79 1.09 8.82
N ASN A 49 -11.79 1.88 9.90
CA ASN A 49 -12.98 2.58 10.38
C ASN A 49 -13.46 3.66 9.42
N GLY A 50 -12.53 4.36 8.75
CA GLY A 50 -12.85 5.47 7.86
C GLY A 50 -13.20 5.04 6.43
N TYR A 51 -12.74 3.87 5.98
CA TYR A 51 -12.81 3.51 4.56
C TYR A 51 -13.24 2.07 4.31
N VAL A 52 -12.53 1.08 4.85
CA VAL A 52 -12.73 -0.33 4.48
C VAL A 52 -14.15 -0.78 4.82
N LYS A 53 -14.63 -0.46 6.02
CA LYS A 53 -15.95 -0.91 6.50
C LYS A 53 -17.09 -0.55 5.54
N ASP A 54 -17.04 0.63 4.93
CA ASP A 54 -18.14 1.16 4.13
C ASP A 54 -17.92 0.99 2.61
N ASN A 55 -16.70 0.66 2.17
CA ASN A 55 -16.34 0.59 0.74
C ASN A 55 -15.88 -0.80 0.30
N TYR A 56 -15.79 -1.75 1.22
CA TYR A 56 -15.48 -3.14 0.91
C TYR A 56 -16.49 -3.74 -0.07
N LYS A 57 -15.99 -4.48 -1.06
CA LYS A 57 -16.83 -5.27 -1.97
C LYS A 57 -16.55 -6.76 -1.81
N ASP A 58 -15.47 -7.21 -2.41
CA ASP A 58 -15.08 -8.61 -2.52
C ASP A 58 -13.57 -8.81 -2.54
N GLN A 59 -12.79 -7.75 -2.28
CA GLN A 59 -11.33 -7.80 -2.28
C GLN A 59 -10.81 -8.71 -1.16
N LYS A 60 -9.70 -9.40 -1.39
CA LYS A 60 -9.05 -10.16 -0.31
C LYS A 60 -8.37 -9.19 0.66
N ILE A 61 -8.91 -9.09 1.88
CA ILE A 61 -8.36 -8.20 2.91
C ILE A 61 -7.05 -8.74 3.48
N VAL A 62 -6.01 -7.93 3.45
CA VAL A 62 -4.70 -8.19 4.07
C VAL A 62 -4.41 -7.10 5.09
N THR A 63 -4.25 -7.48 6.36
CA THR A 63 -4.07 -6.46 7.43
C THR A 63 -3.14 -6.92 8.54
N GLN A 64 -2.78 -6.00 9.42
CA GLN A 64 -1.94 -6.28 10.57
C GLN A 64 -2.74 -6.92 11.72
N LYS A 65 -2.10 -7.78 12.52
CA LYS A 65 -2.74 -8.49 13.64
C LYS A 65 -3.44 -7.63 14.67
N TYR A 66 -2.95 -6.43 14.97
CA TYR A 66 -3.64 -5.55 15.92
C TYR A 66 -5.00 -5.07 15.39
N ASN A 67 -5.14 -4.95 14.06
CA ASN A 67 -6.40 -4.56 13.43
C ASN A 67 -7.41 -5.71 13.39
N PHE A 68 -6.92 -6.96 13.36
CA PHE A 68 -7.77 -8.15 13.28
C PHE A 68 -8.84 -8.22 14.37
N TYR A 69 -8.48 -7.95 15.62
CA TYR A 69 -9.40 -8.06 16.75
C TYR A 69 -10.52 -7.01 16.69
N PHE A 70 -10.21 -5.79 16.25
CA PHE A 70 -11.21 -4.75 16.02
C PHE A 70 -12.07 -5.10 14.79
N TYR A 71 -11.44 -5.55 13.72
CA TYR A 71 -12.07 -5.86 12.45
C TYR A 71 -13.17 -6.93 12.56
N MET A 72 -12.86 -8.09 13.15
CA MET A 72 -13.85 -9.17 13.29
C MET A 72 -15.03 -8.75 14.16
N LYS A 73 -14.78 -7.89 15.16
CA LYS A 73 -15.82 -7.41 16.07
C LYS A 73 -16.81 -6.45 15.40
N TYR A 74 -16.37 -5.65 14.42
CA TYR A 74 -17.17 -4.53 13.89
C TYR A 74 -17.62 -4.64 12.44
N SER A 75 -16.98 -5.44 11.59
CA SER A 75 -17.36 -5.56 10.17
C SER A 75 -17.99 -6.88 9.79
N GLY A 76 -17.71 -7.97 10.52
CA GLY A 76 -18.06 -9.32 10.10
C GLY A 76 -17.33 -9.80 8.84
N ILE A 77 -16.48 -8.99 8.24
CA ILE A 77 -15.61 -9.40 7.14
C ILE A 77 -14.48 -10.25 7.78
N LYS A 78 -13.92 -11.23 7.05
CA LYS A 78 -12.81 -12.08 7.53
C LYS A 78 -11.55 -11.73 6.74
N PRO A 79 -10.39 -11.49 7.38
CA PRO A 79 -9.19 -11.18 6.61
C PRO A 79 -8.71 -12.43 5.89
N HIS A 80 -8.22 -12.25 4.67
CA HIS A 80 -7.58 -13.28 3.89
C HIS A 80 -6.18 -13.60 4.43
N HIS A 81 -5.44 -12.58 4.85
CA HIS A 81 -4.12 -12.74 5.46
C HIS A 81 -3.91 -11.72 6.59
N ILE A 82 -3.21 -12.15 7.64
CA ILE A 82 -2.84 -11.31 8.78
C ILE A 82 -1.33 -11.38 8.93
N PHE A 83 -0.64 -10.24 8.84
CA PHE A 83 0.79 -10.18 9.12
C PHE A 83 1.07 -9.69 10.55
N GLU A 84 2.13 -10.23 11.13
CA GLU A 84 2.60 -9.83 12.46
C GLU A 84 3.24 -8.43 12.40
N PRO A 85 2.95 -7.55 13.37
CA PRO A 85 3.60 -6.26 13.48
C PRO A 85 5.11 -6.44 13.69
N ASN A 86 5.91 -5.74 12.89
CA ASN A 86 7.25 -5.38 13.35
C ASN A 86 7.10 -4.17 14.28
N LYS A 87 7.47 -4.33 15.56
CA LYS A 87 7.25 -3.31 16.61
C LYS A 87 7.96 -1.98 16.31
N ASP A 88 8.98 -2.02 15.45
CA ASP A 88 9.82 -0.87 15.15
C ASP A 88 9.29 -0.01 13.98
N LEU A 89 8.19 -0.40 13.34
CA LEU A 89 7.76 0.18 12.07
C LEU A 89 6.27 0.60 12.08
N ILE A 90 5.96 1.76 12.69
CA ILE A 90 4.62 2.37 12.67
C ILE A 90 4.65 3.66 11.83
N GLY A 91 3.89 3.68 10.72
CA GLY A 91 3.79 4.80 9.77
C GLY A 91 3.79 4.29 8.33
N SER A 92 3.40 5.14 7.37
CA SER A 92 3.21 4.88 5.92
C SER A 92 4.35 4.13 5.19
N GLN A 93 5.46 3.89 5.88
CA GLN A 93 6.67 3.20 5.43
C GLN A 93 6.56 1.70 5.27
N THR A 94 5.48 1.12 5.74
CA THR A 94 5.40 -0.33 5.88
C THR A 94 4.46 -0.99 4.89
N VAL A 95 3.40 -0.32 4.45
CA VAL A 95 2.38 -0.99 3.63
C VAL A 95 2.96 -1.42 2.28
N ALA A 96 3.73 -0.56 1.61
CA ALA A 96 4.34 -0.90 0.32
C ALA A 96 5.40 -2.01 0.46
N THR A 97 6.21 -1.96 1.52
CA THR A 97 7.25 -2.98 1.75
C THR A 97 6.64 -4.30 2.22
N PHE A 98 5.58 -4.29 3.03
CA PHE A 98 4.77 -5.47 3.34
C PHE A 98 4.07 -6.03 2.11
N ALA A 99 3.60 -5.18 1.20
CA ALA A 99 2.98 -5.64 -0.04
C ALA A 99 3.98 -6.39 -0.93
N LEU A 100 5.23 -5.93 -0.99
CA LEU A 100 6.32 -6.65 -1.64
C LEU A 100 6.62 -7.99 -0.95
N ASP A 101 6.76 -7.99 0.38
CA ASP A 101 7.00 -9.21 1.16
C ASP A 101 5.86 -10.23 0.94
N TYR A 102 4.60 -9.76 0.92
CA TYR A 102 3.41 -10.57 0.71
C TYR A 102 3.28 -11.08 -0.73
N ALA A 103 3.61 -10.26 -1.73
CA ALA A 103 3.66 -10.68 -3.14
C ALA A 103 4.60 -11.86 -3.35
N ILE A 104 5.74 -11.88 -2.65
CA ILE A 104 6.69 -12.99 -2.68
C ILE A 104 6.09 -14.26 -2.07
N GLN A 105 5.38 -14.13 -0.95
CA GLN A 105 4.70 -15.26 -0.31
C GLN A 105 3.62 -15.87 -1.20
N LEU A 106 2.93 -15.05 -1.99
CA LEU A 106 1.97 -15.50 -3.01
C LEU A 106 2.64 -16.16 -4.24
N GLY A 107 3.97 -16.13 -4.33
CA GLY A 107 4.73 -16.78 -5.39
C GLY A 107 5.02 -15.90 -6.61
N TYR A 108 4.66 -14.61 -6.58
CA TYR A 108 4.94 -13.69 -7.68
C TYR A 108 6.46 -13.49 -7.85
N LYS A 109 6.92 -13.46 -9.10
CA LYS A 109 8.34 -13.30 -9.43
C LYS A 109 8.71 -11.84 -9.61
N LYS A 110 7.79 -11.04 -10.14
CA LYS A 110 7.94 -9.60 -10.38
C LYS A 110 6.80 -8.80 -9.73
N ALA A 111 7.07 -7.58 -9.31
CA ALA A 111 6.04 -6.60 -8.93
C ALA A 111 6.20 -5.31 -9.77
N ILE A 112 5.09 -4.70 -10.16
CA ILE A 112 5.07 -3.37 -10.78
C ILE A 112 4.46 -2.42 -9.76
N LEU A 113 5.21 -1.41 -9.35
CA LEU A 113 4.82 -0.42 -8.36
C LEU A 113 4.23 0.82 -9.07
N HIS A 114 3.03 1.20 -8.65
CA HIS A 114 2.30 2.36 -9.14
C HIS A 114 1.99 3.26 -7.95
N GLY A 115 2.28 4.54 -8.01
CA GLY A 115 1.95 5.47 -6.94
C GLY A 115 2.73 5.22 -5.64
N ILE A 116 3.94 4.67 -5.77
CA ILE A 116 4.86 4.29 -4.69
C ILE A 116 6.27 4.70 -5.12
N MET A 117 6.89 5.61 -4.37
CA MET A 117 8.26 6.13 -4.63
C MET A 117 8.47 6.64 -6.07
N ASP A 118 7.40 7.04 -6.75
CA ASP A 118 7.38 7.48 -8.14
C ASP A 118 7.06 8.97 -8.29
N SER A 119 6.50 9.59 -7.25
CA SER A 119 6.19 11.02 -7.20
C SER A 119 7.43 11.90 -7.16
N GLU A 120 7.30 13.08 -7.76
CA GLU A 120 8.07 14.26 -7.38
C GLU A 120 7.73 14.59 -5.91
N TYR A 121 8.53 14.05 -5.00
CA TYR A 121 8.52 14.49 -3.62
C TYR A 121 9.42 15.72 -3.47
N LYS A 122 9.10 16.57 -2.50
CA LYS A 122 9.93 17.71 -2.14
C LYS A 122 10.74 17.37 -0.90
N GLU A 123 12.05 17.49 -1.00
CA GLU A 123 12.91 17.46 0.18
C GLU A 123 13.00 18.85 0.82
N THR A 124 12.91 18.88 2.14
CA THR A 124 13.23 20.01 3.03
C THR A 124 14.25 19.53 4.06
N ASP A 125 14.75 20.41 4.93
CA ASP A 125 15.92 20.13 5.80
C ASP A 125 15.90 18.74 6.47
N ASN A 126 14.76 18.29 7.03
CA ASN A 126 14.62 16.99 7.68
C ASN A 126 13.36 16.21 7.27
N MET A 127 12.64 16.67 6.24
CA MET A 127 11.35 16.08 5.84
C MET A 127 11.27 15.87 4.33
N VAL A 128 10.59 14.81 3.94
CA VAL A 128 10.16 14.53 2.58
C VAL A 128 8.64 14.72 2.49
N GLU A 129 8.20 15.48 1.49
CA GLU A 129 6.80 15.84 1.28
C GLU A 129 6.25 15.26 -0.03
N TRP A 130 5.03 14.73 0.00
CA TRP A 130 4.30 14.34 -1.21
C TRP A 130 2.79 14.51 -1.00
N LYS A 131 2.00 14.29 -2.06
CA LYS A 131 0.54 14.34 -2.02
C LYS A 131 -0.07 13.00 -2.41
N HIS A 132 -1.28 12.77 -1.93
CA HIS A 132 -2.10 11.68 -2.45
C HIS A 132 -2.86 12.09 -3.71
N PHE A 133 -3.30 11.12 -4.53
CA PHE A 133 -4.13 11.41 -5.70
C PHE A 133 -5.57 11.86 -5.36
N TYR A 134 -6.02 11.62 -4.12
CA TYR A 134 -7.42 11.75 -3.74
C TYR A 134 -7.73 12.94 -2.82
N ASP A 135 -6.71 13.64 -2.34
CA ASP A 135 -6.87 14.89 -1.60
C ASP A 135 -5.66 15.80 -1.83
N ASP A 136 -5.83 17.10 -1.53
CA ASP A 136 -4.77 18.08 -1.69
C ASP A 136 -3.86 18.19 -0.46
N LYS A 137 -3.97 17.24 0.49
CA LYS A 137 -3.18 17.28 1.72
C LYS A 137 -1.74 16.93 1.40
N VAL A 138 -0.83 17.79 1.85
CA VAL A 138 0.60 17.48 1.86
C VAL A 138 0.85 16.52 3.01
N LEU A 139 1.46 15.38 2.70
CA LEU A 139 2.02 14.47 3.68
C LEU A 139 3.48 14.83 3.91
N HIS A 140 3.94 14.54 5.12
CA HIS A 140 5.33 14.74 5.52
C HIS A 140 5.81 13.44 6.16
N ILE A 141 7.06 13.07 5.88
CA ILE A 141 7.76 12.04 6.63
C ILE A 141 9.18 12.51 6.90
N GLU A 142 9.74 12.08 8.02
CA GLU A 142 11.15 12.32 8.34
C GLU A 142 12.04 11.73 7.24
N LYS A 143 13.13 12.43 6.90
CA LYS A 143 14.02 12.02 5.82
C LYS A 143 14.68 10.66 6.08
N ASP A 144 15.21 10.44 7.28
CA ASP A 144 15.84 9.15 7.66
C ASP A 144 14.91 7.96 7.48
N ARG A 145 13.64 8.19 7.81
CA ARG A 145 12.55 7.26 7.58
C ARG A 145 12.42 7.05 6.07
N PHE A 146 12.19 8.10 5.27
CA PHE A 146 12.01 7.97 3.81
C PHE A 146 13.14 7.16 3.16
N ASP A 147 14.39 7.44 3.56
CA ASP A 147 15.58 6.73 3.09
C ASP A 147 15.55 5.24 3.45
N GLU A 148 15.01 4.88 4.62
CA GLU A 148 14.82 3.47 5.01
C GLU A 148 13.82 2.75 4.09
N MET A 149 12.69 3.40 3.74
CA MET A 149 11.75 2.85 2.76
C MET A 149 12.42 2.61 1.41
N GLN A 150 13.14 3.62 0.92
CA GLN A 150 13.84 3.54 -0.36
C GLN A 150 14.84 2.39 -0.34
N ARG A 151 15.69 2.29 0.68
CA ARG A 151 16.63 1.16 0.84
C ARG A 151 15.93 -0.19 0.83
N LYS A 152 14.79 -0.33 1.52
CA LYS A 152 14.05 -1.60 1.54
C LYS A 152 13.45 -1.93 0.18
N ILE A 153 12.89 -0.95 -0.54
CA ILE A 153 12.38 -1.13 -1.91
C ILE A 153 13.53 -1.47 -2.87
N ASP A 154 14.66 -0.79 -2.77
CA ASP A 154 15.86 -1.04 -3.59
C ASP A 154 16.45 -2.43 -3.37
N SER A 155 16.24 -3.04 -2.21
CA SER A 155 16.64 -4.44 -1.96
C SER A 155 15.87 -5.44 -2.85
N TYR A 156 14.74 -5.02 -3.41
CA TYR A 156 13.94 -5.79 -4.37
C TYR A 156 14.15 -5.37 -5.84
N LYS A 157 15.12 -4.49 -6.15
CA LYS A 157 15.28 -3.87 -7.48
C LYS A 157 15.25 -4.83 -8.68
N ASP A 158 15.80 -6.04 -8.55
CA ASP A 158 15.84 -7.03 -9.64
C ASP A 158 14.48 -7.70 -9.89
N ARG A 159 13.50 -7.42 -9.04
CA ARG A 159 12.16 -8.00 -9.03
C ARG A 159 11.06 -6.96 -9.10
N ILE A 160 11.39 -5.67 -9.11
CA ILE A 160 10.41 -4.59 -9.18
C ILE A 160 10.61 -3.75 -10.42
N GLU A 161 9.51 -3.16 -10.87
CA GLU A 161 9.50 -2.08 -11.85
C GLU A 161 8.67 -0.93 -11.26
N ILE A 162 9.17 0.30 -11.29
CA ILE A 162 8.46 1.48 -10.79
C ILE A 162 7.95 2.26 -11.99
N ILE A 163 6.65 2.44 -12.09
CA ILE A 163 6.02 3.21 -13.18
C ILE A 163 5.74 4.62 -12.68
N LYS A 164 6.28 5.61 -13.39
CA LYS A 164 5.82 7.00 -13.26
C LYS A 164 4.58 7.15 -14.13
N CYS A 165 3.43 7.30 -13.48
CA CYS A 165 2.17 7.56 -14.13
C CYS A 165 1.99 9.05 -14.43
#